data_AF-A0AAW9NRM5-F1
#
_entry.id   AF-A0AAW9NRM5-F1
#
_cell.length_a   1.000
_cell.length_b   1.000
_cell.length_c   1.000
_cell.angle_alpha   90.00
_cell.angle_beta   90.00
_cell.angle_gamma   90.00
#
_symmetry.space_group_name_H-M   'P 1'
#
loop_
_entity.id
_entity.type
_entity.pdbx_description
1 polymer ?
#
loop_
_entity_poly.entity_id
_entity_poly.type
_entity_poly.pdbx_seq_one_letter_code
_entity_poly.pdbx_strand_id
1 'polypeptide(L)'
;MLNRKLAAAFFTASICYFIVPLFFYDFQNGYFIIGFAVSIVAVPILFVVGILSSISIEMISKNKNILFLYIKHLICGLICVVVLLLLTEWDMLFVYTLIAFTYVSVFFMNDWIIKIKFSD
;
A
#
# COMPACT_ATOMS: atom_id res chain seq x y z
N MET A 1 -15.76 6.00 8.98
CA MET A 1 -15.09 5.17 7.94
C MET A 1 -13.89 5.88 7.33
N LEU A 2 -14.07 7.02 6.64
CA LEU A 2 -12.97 7.77 6.00
C LEU A 2 -11.86 8.15 6.99
N ASN A 3 -12.19 8.74 8.15
CA ASN A 3 -11.19 9.10 9.18
C ASN A 3 -10.35 7.91 9.64
N ARG A 4 -10.97 6.72 9.75
CA ARG A 4 -10.29 5.47 10.10
C ARG A 4 -9.28 5.06 9.03
N LYS A 5 -9.69 5.12 7.75
CA LYS A 5 -8.83 4.82 6.60
C LYS A 5 -7.68 5.82 6.49
N LEU A 6 -7.94 7.10 6.72
CA LEU A 6 -6.91 8.15 6.74
C LEU A 6 -5.90 7.93 7.87
N ALA A 7 -6.37 7.58 9.08
CA ALA A 7 -5.48 7.23 10.19
C ALA A 7 -4.64 5.98 9.87
N ALA A 8 -5.25 4.92 9.34
CA ALA A 8 -4.53 3.72 8.91
C ALA A 8 -3.47 4.04 7.85
N ALA A 9 -3.81 4.90 6.89
CA ALA A 9 -2.88 5.34 5.86
C ALA A 9 -1.71 6.12 6.47
N PHE A 10 -1.97 7.06 7.38
CA PHE A 10 -0.93 7.81 8.10
C PHE A 10 0.08 6.89 8.81
N PHE A 11 -0.41 5.90 9.57
CA PHE A 11 0.49 4.92 10.22
C PHE A 11 1.24 4.07 9.20
N THR A 12 0.60 3.72 8.09
CA THR A 12 1.23 2.96 7.01
C THR A 12 2.38 3.73 6.38
N ALA A 13 2.18 5.01 6.03
CA ALA A 13 3.25 5.87 5.54
C ALA A 13 4.41 5.95 6.55
N SER A 14 4.08 6.16 7.82
CA SER A 14 5.07 6.29 8.89
C SER A 14 5.92 5.02 9.04
N ILE A 15 5.29 3.84 8.99
CA ILE A 15 5.98 2.54 9.10
C ILE A 15 6.78 2.26 7.83
N CYS A 16 6.16 2.41 6.66
CA CYS A 16 6.80 2.10 5.38
C CYS A 16 7.94 3.06 5.03
N TYR A 17 7.96 4.28 5.59
CA TYR A 17 9.10 5.19 5.51
C TYR A 17 10.41 4.54 6.01
N PHE A 18 10.33 3.68 7.03
CA PHE A 18 11.51 2.97 7.55
C PHE A 18 11.76 1.62 6.86
N ILE A 19 10.70 0.91 6.46
CA ILE A 19 10.82 -0.44 5.90
C ILE A 19 11.27 -0.40 4.43
N VAL A 20 10.63 0.43 3.61
CA VAL A 20 10.77 0.40 2.15
C VAL A 20 12.17 0.75 1.67
N PRO A 21 12.89 1.72 2.27
CA PRO A 21 14.26 1.98 1.87
C PRO A 21 15.18 0.76 2.01
N LEU A 22 14.94 -0.15 2.96
CA LEU A 22 15.75 -1.36 3.15
C LEU A 22 15.79 -2.27 1.91
N PHE A 23 14.78 -2.19 1.04
CA PHE A 23 14.74 -2.95 -0.22
C PHE A 23 15.80 -2.48 -1.24
N PHE A 24 16.41 -1.32 -1.00
CA PHE A 24 17.36 -0.69 -1.90
C PHE A 24 18.79 -0.64 -1.36
N TYR A 25 19.10 -1.39 -0.29
CA TYR A 25 20.39 -1.35 0.40
C TYR A 25 21.59 -1.62 -0.54
N ASP A 26 21.44 -2.52 -1.51
CA ASP A 26 22.52 -2.89 -2.44
C ASP A 26 22.69 -1.90 -3.62
N PHE A 27 21.81 -0.91 -3.78
CA PHE A 27 21.94 0.08 -4.85
C PHE A 27 22.94 1.16 -4.45
N GLN A 28 24.22 0.92 -4.80
CA GLN A 28 25.43 1.68 -4.40
C GLN A 28 25.37 3.23 -4.51
N ASN A 29 24.40 3.81 -5.23
CA ASN A 29 24.18 5.27 -5.32
C ASN A 29 22.69 5.68 -5.36
N GLY A 30 21.77 4.74 -5.11
CA GLY A 30 20.35 4.90 -5.41
C GLY A 30 19.42 5.02 -4.20
N TYR A 31 19.90 4.73 -2.99
CA TYR A 31 19.03 4.59 -1.81
C TYR A 31 18.10 5.79 -1.57
N PHE A 32 18.65 7.00 -1.63
CA PHE A 32 17.89 8.22 -1.44
C PHE A 32 17.02 8.56 -2.65
N ILE A 33 17.52 8.38 -3.87
CA ILE A 33 16.80 8.72 -5.11
C ILE A 33 15.64 7.75 -5.35
N ILE A 34 15.87 6.46 -5.17
CA ILE A 34 14.86 5.42 -5.30
C ILE A 34 13.86 5.51 -4.15
N GLY A 35 14.34 5.71 -2.91
CA GLY A 35 13.47 5.99 -1.77
C GLY A 35 12.58 7.22 -1.99
N PHE A 36 13.13 8.31 -2.53
CA PHE A 36 12.41 9.54 -2.85
C PHE A 36 11.42 9.38 -4.01
N ALA A 37 11.82 8.69 -5.09
CA ALA A 37 10.94 8.39 -6.22
C ALA A 37 9.75 7.52 -5.80
N VAL A 38 9.99 6.51 -4.95
CA VAL A 38 8.95 5.67 -4.37
C VAL A 38 8.05 6.51 -3.43
N SER A 39 8.63 7.42 -2.65
CA SER A 39 7.88 8.32 -1.75
C SER A 39 7.01 9.35 -2.47
N ILE A 40 7.43 9.83 -3.65
CA ILE A 40 6.71 10.85 -4.41
C ILE A 40 5.68 10.25 -5.36
N VAL A 41 5.94 9.06 -5.90
CA VAL A 41 5.07 8.45 -6.91
C VAL A 41 4.24 7.32 -6.32
N ALA A 42 4.88 6.34 -5.70
CA ALA A 42 4.16 5.15 -5.21
C ALA A 42 3.27 5.49 -4.01
N VAL A 43 3.74 6.32 -3.07
CA VAL A 43 2.95 6.64 -1.86
C VAL A 43 1.68 7.42 -2.18
N PRO A 44 1.69 8.50 -2.98
CA PRO A 44 0.45 9.21 -3.30
C PRO A 44 -0.53 8.36 -4.11
N ILE A 45 -0.04 7.55 -5.06
CA ILE A 45 -0.88 6.63 -5.83
C ILE A 45 -1.48 5.58 -4.90
N LEU A 46 -0.69 4.96 -4.02
CA LEU A 46 -1.18 3.98 -3.06
C LEU A 46 -2.11 4.58 -2.00
N PHE A 47 -1.93 5.85 -1.63
CA PHE A 47 -2.86 6.54 -0.73
C PHE A 47 -4.18 6.82 -1.41
N VAL A 48 -4.18 7.45 -2.58
CA VAL A 48 -5.42 7.83 -3.27
C VAL A 48 -6.15 6.58 -3.73
N VAL A 49 -5.48 5.68 -4.45
CA VAL A 49 -6.09 4.45 -4.96
C VAL A 49 -6.38 3.47 -3.83
N GLY A 50 -5.48 3.34 -2.84
CA GLY A 50 -5.66 2.42 -1.72
C GLY A 50 -6.79 2.83 -0.78
N ILE A 51 -6.93 4.12 -0.44
CA ILE A 51 -8.05 4.58 0.40
C ILE A 51 -9.38 4.41 -0.36
N LEU A 52 -9.46 4.85 -1.62
CA LEU A 52 -10.69 4.75 -2.42
C LEU A 52 -11.11 3.30 -2.66
N SER A 53 -10.16 2.44 -3.01
CA SER A 53 -10.42 1.01 -3.20
C SER A 53 -10.82 0.34 -1.89
N SER A 54 -10.17 0.67 -0.77
CA SER A 54 -10.50 0.10 0.54
C SER A 54 -11.90 0.51 1.01
N ILE A 55 -12.29 1.75 0.76
CA ILE A 55 -13.65 2.22 1.00
C ILE A 55 -14.65 1.44 0.13
N SER A 56 -14.39 1.35 -1.17
CA SER A 56 -15.25 0.62 -2.11
C SER A 56 -15.39 -0.86 -1.73
N ILE A 57 -14.30 -1.50 -1.35
CA ILE A 57 -14.28 -2.91 -0.92
C ILE A 57 -15.14 -3.10 0.33
N GLU A 58 -15.04 -2.24 1.33
CA GLU A 58 -15.83 -2.37 2.55
C GLU A 58 -17.32 -2.02 2.36
N MET A 59 -17.66 -1.11 1.43
CA MET A 59 -19.06 -0.84 1.09
C MET A 59 -19.72 -1.98 0.30
N ILE A 60 -18.99 -2.58 -0.66
CA ILE A 60 -19.56 -3.52 -1.64
C ILE A 60 -19.42 -4.98 -1.16
N SER A 61 -18.42 -5.30 -0.33
CA SER A 61 -18.15 -6.68 0.06
C SER A 61 -19.21 -7.21 1.01
N LYS A 62 -20.06 -8.10 0.50
CA LYS A 62 -21.00 -8.90 1.31
C LYS A 62 -20.29 -9.91 2.22
N ASN A 63 -19.11 -10.37 1.81
CA ASN A 63 -18.28 -11.29 2.59
C ASN A 63 -17.40 -10.51 3.57
N LYS A 64 -17.54 -10.81 4.87
CA LYS A 64 -16.77 -10.21 5.96
C LYS A 64 -15.55 -11.02 6.38
N ASN A 65 -15.26 -12.14 5.71
CA ASN A 65 -14.05 -12.93 5.97
C ASN A 65 -12.79 -12.07 5.72
N ILE A 66 -11.95 -11.96 6.75
CA ILE A 66 -10.73 -11.15 6.76
C ILE A 66 -9.77 -11.51 5.62
N LEU A 67 -9.59 -12.80 5.35
CA LEU A 67 -8.69 -13.28 4.30
C LEU A 67 -9.19 -12.83 2.92
N PHE A 68 -10.50 -12.88 2.70
CA PHE A 68 -11.11 -12.47 1.44
C PHE A 68 -11.01 -10.95 1.22
N LEU A 69 -11.18 -10.16 2.29
CA LEU A 69 -10.98 -8.71 2.23
C LEU A 69 -9.51 -8.36 1.94
N TYR A 70 -8.58 -9.08 2.56
CA TYR A 70 -7.15 -8.91 2.31
C TYR A 70 -6.77 -9.22 0.85
N ILE A 71 -7.27 -10.33 0.29
CA ILE A 71 -7.04 -10.70 -1.12
C ILE A 71 -7.54 -9.59 -2.06
N LYS A 72 -8.69 -8.98 -1.80
CA LYS A 72 -9.18 -7.85 -2.61
C LYS A 72 -8.25 -6.63 -2.56
N HIS A 73 -7.66 -6.33 -1.41
CA HIS A 73 -6.66 -5.26 -1.31
C HIS A 73 -5.38 -5.62 -2.08
N LEU A 74 -4.93 -6.87 -2.02
CA LEU A 74 -3.78 -7.33 -2.80
C LEU A 74 -4.01 -7.20 -4.30
N ILE A 75 -5.19 -7.58 -4.80
CA ILE A 75 -5.56 -7.38 -6.21
C ILE A 75 -5.47 -5.90 -6.60
N CYS A 76 -5.95 -5.00 -5.75
CA CYS A 76 -5.83 -3.56 -6.00
C CYS A 76 -4.37 -3.10 -6.02
N GLY A 77 -3.53 -3.60 -5.11
CA GLY A 77 -2.10 -3.36 -5.11
C GLY A 77 -1.43 -3.82 -6.41
N LEU A 78 -1.76 -5.04 -6.89
CA LEU A 78 -1.23 -5.58 -8.14
C LEU A 78 -1.65 -4.75 -9.36
N ILE A 79 -2.89 -4.23 -9.39
CA ILE A 79 -3.31 -3.30 -10.45
C ILE A 79 -2.43 -2.04 -10.43
N CYS A 80 -2.11 -1.50 -9.25
CA CYS A 80 -1.21 -0.36 -9.14
C CYS A 80 0.20 -0.69 -9.64
N VAL A 81 0.71 -1.89 -9.36
CA VAL A 81 2.00 -2.37 -9.87
C VAL A 81 2.01 -2.39 -11.40
N VAL A 82 0.96 -2.91 -12.04
CA VAL A 82 0.84 -2.93 -13.51
C VAL A 82 0.88 -1.51 -14.07
N VAL A 83 0.17 -0.56 -13.47
CA VAL A 83 0.19 0.85 -13.89
C VAL A 83 1.59 1.44 -13.79
N LEU A 84 2.29 1.21 -12.67
CA LEU A 84 3.66 1.69 -12.47
C LEU A 84 4.65 1.08 -13.47
N LEU A 85 4.50 -0.21 -13.79
CA LEU A 85 5.34 -0.90 -14.76
C LEU A 85 5.15 -0.37 -16.18
N LEU A 86 3.92 -0.08 -16.58
CA LEU A 86 3.62 0.55 -17.87
C LEU A 86 4.29 1.93 -18.00
N LEU A 87 4.45 2.66 -16.90
CA LEU A 87 5.11 3.97 -16.89
C LEU A 87 6.64 3.91 -16.89
N THR A 88 7.23 2.74 -16.61
CA THR A 88 8.66 2.57 -16.35
C THR A 88 9.29 1.42 -17.13
N GLU A 89 8.66 1.03 -18.24
CA GLU A 89 9.19 0.05 -19.20
C GLU A 89 9.52 -1.34 -18.60
N TRP A 90 8.82 -1.74 -17.53
CA TRP A 90 8.89 -3.07 -16.89
C TRP A 90 10.17 -3.44 -16.13
N ASP A 91 11.19 -2.59 -16.10
CA ASP A 91 12.50 -2.91 -15.50
C ASP A 91 12.48 -3.16 -13.98
N MET A 92 11.44 -2.71 -13.28
CA MET A 92 11.36 -2.69 -11.82
C MET A 92 10.23 -3.56 -11.24
N LEU A 93 9.82 -4.63 -11.95
CA LEU A 93 8.70 -5.51 -11.55
C LEU A 93 8.84 -6.05 -10.13
N PHE A 94 10.01 -6.58 -9.79
CA PHE A 94 10.26 -7.14 -8.46
C PHE A 94 10.12 -6.07 -7.37
N VAL A 95 10.72 -4.90 -7.60
CA VAL A 95 10.71 -3.77 -6.67
C VAL A 95 9.29 -3.27 -6.41
N TYR A 96 8.53 -2.96 -7.47
CA TYR A 96 7.16 -2.43 -7.29
C TYR A 96 6.21 -3.45 -6.68
N THR A 97 6.36 -4.73 -7.02
CA THR A 97 5.57 -5.79 -6.39
C THR A 97 5.84 -5.86 -4.90
N LEU A 98 7.10 -5.78 -4.50
CA LEU A 98 7.51 -5.86 -3.10
C LEU A 98 7.08 -4.62 -2.30
N ILE A 99 7.15 -3.42 -2.89
CA ILE A 99 6.56 -2.19 -2.33
C ILE A 99 5.05 -2.34 -2.17
N ALA A 100 4.33 -2.71 -3.23
CA ALA A 100 2.88 -2.80 -3.20
C ALA A 100 2.40 -3.83 -2.17
N PHE A 101 3.05 -4.99 -2.10
CA PHE A 101 2.77 -5.99 -1.08
C PHE A 101 2.95 -5.41 0.33
N THR A 102 4.10 -4.79 0.60
CA THR A 102 4.41 -4.19 1.91
C THR A 102 3.37 -3.14 2.31
N TYR A 103 3.07 -2.19 1.42
CA TYR A 103 2.09 -1.14 1.69
C TYR A 103 0.69 -1.70 1.91
N VAL A 104 0.24 -2.65 1.07
CA VAL A 104 -1.09 -3.25 1.20
C VAL A 104 -1.21 -4.02 2.51
N SER A 105 -0.21 -4.82 2.89
CA SER A 105 -0.22 -5.58 4.13
C SER A 105 -0.25 -4.68 5.35
N VAL A 106 0.64 -3.69 5.41
CA VAL A 106 0.72 -2.76 6.55
C VAL A 106 -0.56 -1.92 6.64
N PHE A 107 -1.10 -1.43 5.52
CA PHE A 107 -2.36 -0.71 5.49
C PHE A 107 -3.53 -1.54 5.98
N PHE A 108 -3.67 -2.77 5.47
CA PHE A 108 -4.75 -3.66 5.87
C PHE A 108 -4.68 -3.99 7.36
N MET A 109 -3.49 -4.29 7.89
CA MET A 109 -3.30 -4.54 9.32
C MET A 109 -3.66 -3.32 10.16
N ASN A 110 -3.18 -2.13 9.80
CA ASN A 110 -3.48 -0.90 10.51
C ASN A 110 -4.99 -0.59 10.49
N ASP A 111 -5.63 -0.66 9.33
CA ASP A 111 -7.07 -0.41 9.23
C ASP A 111 -7.88 -1.43 10.04
N TRP A 112 -7.47 -2.69 10.04
CA TRP A 112 -8.12 -3.75 10.82
C TRP A 112 -7.98 -3.54 12.33
N ILE A 113 -6.77 -3.21 12.82
CA ILE A 113 -6.50 -2.94 14.24
C ILE A 113 -7.31 -1.73 14.70
N ILE A 114 -7.29 -0.62 13.94
CA ILE A 114 -8.04 0.59 14.29
C ILE A 114 -9.53 0.30 14.24
N LYS A 115 -10.00 -0.50 13.28
CA LYS A 115 -11.40 -0.93 13.22
C LYS A 115 -11.78 -1.66 14.51
N ILE A 116 -11.06 -2.72 14.90
CA ILE A 116 -11.38 -3.46 16.13
C ILE A 116 -11.36 -2.54 17.35
N LYS A 117 -10.35 -1.66 17.49
CA LYS A 117 -10.16 -0.86 18.70
C LYS A 117 -11.14 0.31 18.86
N PHE A 118 -11.70 0.83 17.78
CA PHE A 118 -12.53 2.05 17.78
C PHE A 118 -13.92 1.83 17.17
N SER A 119 -14.36 0.58 16.99
CA SER A 119 -15.74 0.27 16.64
C SER A 119 -16.50 -0.53 17.70
N ASP A 120 -15.99 -0.49 18.93
CA ASP A 120 -16.77 -0.69 20.16
C ASP A 120 -17.31 0.65 20.67
#